data_AF-S4AGL4-F1
#
_entry.id   AF-S4AGL4-F1
#
_cell.length_a   1.000
_cell.length_b   1.000
_cell.length_c   1.000
_cell.angle_alpha   90.00
_cell.angle_beta   90.00
_cell.angle_gamma   90.00
#
_symmetry.space_group_name_H-M   'P 1'
#
loop_
_entity.id
_entity.type
_entity.pdbx_description
1 polymer ?
#
loop_
_entity_poly.entity_id
_entity_poly.type
_entity_poly.pdbx_seq_one_letter_code
_entity_poly.pdbx_strand_id
1 'polypeptide(L)'
;MVLRQEAHGDQQGGHVGVRTGTGGVRMPTAIAVTSPELVLPSPDRHTPTAAVLQSAVQSPKTYSLDEALTEMHALIEYHGYVIVLCPASAPDSVRHRLHAIRSVLESDRIALVRSELPPLGLSVLALQLRQLSICDFSPGVLACAARLLSHYIYAGALLGSVAKLDRVPVTLRSHAKSWVPGAQFAVLATPRPELVKVSGGGDALLRGPGFSTKLLYATGQLAPDWVLGELAPAWNVQGSADVPLPGESARWWATGKLVEFAAAIPDISVLYQLVSSVRREDCHWCGLELIGDRCAFCAAPMNTAAESAVRALPRGAT
;
A
#
# COMPACT_ATOMS: atom_id res chain seq x y z
N MET A 1 9.54 -6.19 82.76
CA MET A 1 10.37 -7.41 82.75
C MET A 1 10.16 -8.07 81.37
N VAL A 2 10.86 -7.69 80.30
CA VAL A 2 12.30 -7.80 80.00
C VAL A 2 12.64 -9.19 79.40
N LEU A 3 13.02 -9.15 78.10
CA LEU A 3 13.98 -9.98 77.34
C LEU A 3 13.49 -11.33 76.76
N ARG A 4 13.47 -11.46 75.41
CA ARG A 4 14.53 -11.98 74.47
C ARG A 4 14.58 -13.53 74.49
N GLN A 5 14.84 -14.31 73.43
CA GLN A 5 15.54 -14.15 72.13
C GLN A 5 15.21 -15.40 71.27
N GLU A 6 14.89 -15.26 69.97
CA GLU A 6 15.73 -15.57 68.77
C GLU A 6 16.11 -17.03 68.48
N ALA A 7 15.71 -17.53 67.28
CA ALA A 7 16.54 -18.21 66.26
C ALA A 7 15.64 -18.67 65.09
N HIS A 8 15.71 -18.02 63.91
CA HIS A 8 16.50 -18.38 62.72
C HIS A 8 15.90 -19.49 61.84
N GLY A 9 15.44 -19.08 60.66
CA GLY A 9 14.99 -19.92 59.55
C GLY A 9 14.89 -19.09 58.29
N ASP A 10 16.03 -18.99 57.60
CA ASP A 10 16.25 -18.32 56.33
C ASP A 10 15.64 -19.14 55.18
N GLN A 11 14.78 -18.53 54.35
CA GLN A 11 14.54 -19.01 53.00
C GLN A 11 14.06 -17.88 52.08
N GLN A 12 15.03 -17.36 51.34
CA GLN A 12 14.90 -16.51 50.16
C GLN A 12 14.38 -17.32 48.96
N GLY A 13 13.66 -16.65 48.06
CA GLY A 13 13.71 -16.99 46.64
C GLY A 13 12.40 -16.88 45.87
N GLY A 14 12.30 -15.86 45.00
CA GLY A 14 11.59 -16.00 43.74
C GLY A 14 10.26 -15.25 43.58
N HIS A 15 10.21 -13.97 43.94
CA HIS A 15 9.18 -13.08 43.38
C HIS A 15 9.47 -12.93 41.88
N VAL A 16 8.76 -13.69 41.04
CA VAL A 16 8.69 -13.46 39.60
C VAL A 16 8.01 -12.12 39.41
N GLY A 17 8.81 -11.07 39.28
CA GLY A 17 8.38 -9.77 38.83
C GLY A 17 7.84 -9.92 37.41
N VAL A 18 6.52 -10.03 37.29
CA VAL A 18 5.82 -9.72 36.05
C VAL A 18 6.22 -8.29 35.72
N ARG A 19 7.11 -8.14 34.72
CA ARG A 19 7.33 -6.86 34.06
C ARG A 19 6.00 -6.51 33.40
N THR A 20 5.18 -5.76 34.13
CA THR A 20 4.11 -4.99 33.53
C THR A 20 4.78 -4.09 32.51
N GLY A 21 4.64 -4.46 31.24
CA GLY A 21 5.13 -3.66 30.12
C GLY A 21 4.60 -2.24 30.33
N THR A 22 5.53 -1.32 30.52
CA THR A 22 5.28 0.11 30.39
C THR A 22 4.45 0.28 29.12
N GLY A 23 3.24 0.82 29.28
CA GLY A 23 2.39 1.18 28.16
C GLY A 23 3.14 2.18 27.30
N GLY A 24 3.88 1.65 26.31
CA GLY A 24 4.57 2.46 25.34
C GLY A 24 3.51 3.28 24.64
N VAL A 25 3.63 4.60 24.73
CA VAL A 25 2.84 5.52 23.94
C VAL A 25 3.06 5.10 22.49
N ARG A 26 2.05 4.47 21.87
CA ARG A 26 2.12 4.06 20.47
C ARG A 26 2.36 5.32 19.64
N MET A 27 3.51 5.38 18.97
CA MET A 27 3.80 6.50 18.08
C MET A 27 2.95 6.34 16.81
N PRO A 28 2.12 7.33 16.46
CA PRO A 28 1.15 7.19 15.39
C PRO A 28 1.82 7.31 14.02
N THR A 29 1.87 6.25 13.22
CA THR A 29 2.54 6.30 11.90
C THR A 29 1.77 7.14 10.88
N ALA A 30 2.45 8.08 10.21
CA ALA A 30 1.89 8.87 9.12
C ALA A 30 1.91 8.11 7.79
N ILE A 31 0.81 8.20 7.04
CA ILE A 31 0.77 7.81 5.63
C ILE A 31 0.92 9.07 4.79
N ALA A 32 1.98 9.15 4.00
CA ALA A 32 2.29 10.27 3.13
C ALA A 32 2.12 9.90 1.65
N VAL A 33 1.65 10.85 0.85
CA VAL A 33 1.42 10.69 -0.59
C VAL A 33 2.11 11.81 -1.36
N THR A 34 2.43 11.55 -2.63
CA THR A 34 3.15 12.49 -3.51
C THR A 34 2.25 13.43 -4.31
N SER A 35 0.93 13.35 -4.13
CA SER A 35 -0.06 14.22 -4.80
C SER A 35 -1.31 14.35 -3.92
N PRO A 36 -1.95 15.54 -3.85
CA PRO A 36 -3.17 15.74 -3.07
C PRO A 36 -4.34 14.88 -3.57
N GLU A 37 -4.37 14.55 -4.85
CA GLU A 37 -5.44 13.77 -5.48
C GLU A 37 -5.41 12.28 -5.10
N LEU A 38 -4.34 11.84 -4.43
CA LEU A 38 -4.25 10.52 -3.82
C LEU A 38 -4.95 10.44 -2.45
N VAL A 39 -5.44 11.56 -1.93
CA VAL A 39 -6.10 11.62 -0.62
C VAL A 39 -7.60 11.43 -0.78
N LEU A 40 -8.07 10.18 -0.63
CA LEU A 40 -9.50 9.90 -0.56
C LEU A 40 -10.10 10.31 0.80
N PRO A 41 -11.37 10.74 0.84
CA PRO A 41 -12.08 10.96 2.09
C PRO A 41 -12.24 9.63 2.84
N SER A 42 -12.14 9.68 4.17
CA SER A 42 -12.45 8.52 5.00
C SER A 42 -13.96 8.43 5.25
N PRO A 43 -14.55 7.22 5.29
CA PRO A 43 -15.94 7.04 5.72
C PRO A 43 -16.17 7.37 7.20
N ASP A 44 -15.11 7.40 8.02
CA ASP A 44 -15.16 7.68 9.46
C ASP A 44 -14.33 8.91 9.84
N ARG A 45 -14.57 9.45 11.05
CA ARG A 45 -13.90 10.66 11.58
C ARG A 45 -12.57 10.39 12.29
N HIS A 46 -12.23 9.13 12.56
CA HIS A 46 -11.07 8.76 13.37
C HIS A 46 -9.85 8.46 12.52
N THR A 47 -10.05 8.07 11.26
CA THR A 47 -8.98 7.84 10.29
C THR A 47 -8.25 9.16 9.99
N PRO A 48 -6.95 9.28 10.31
CA PRO A 48 -6.18 10.49 10.06
C PRO A 48 -6.10 10.79 8.56
N THR A 49 -5.89 12.06 8.19
CA THR A 49 -5.63 12.42 6.79
C THR A 49 -4.25 11.97 6.33
N ALA A 50 -4.08 11.76 5.02
CA ALA A 50 -2.75 11.53 4.47
C ALA A 50 -1.96 12.84 4.47
N ALA A 51 -0.66 12.77 4.77
CA ALA A 51 0.24 13.91 4.57
C ALA A 51 0.55 14.06 3.07
N VAL A 52 0.33 15.23 2.50
CA VAL A 52 0.67 15.51 1.10
C VAL A 52 2.04 16.18 1.06
N LEU A 53 3.04 15.47 0.53
CA LEU A 53 4.42 15.97 0.47
C LEU A 53 4.55 17.08 -0.57
N GLN A 54 4.71 18.32 -0.13
CA GLN A 54 4.95 19.49 -0.98
C GLN A 54 6.24 19.32 -1.78
N SER A 55 7.22 18.66 -1.18
CA SER A 55 8.48 18.27 -1.83
C SER A 55 8.33 17.42 -3.09
N ALA A 56 7.19 16.72 -3.24
CA ALA A 56 6.85 15.93 -4.42
C ALA A 56 5.88 16.62 -5.38
N VAL A 57 5.02 17.51 -4.87
CA VAL A 57 4.02 18.26 -5.64
C VAL A 57 4.64 19.46 -6.37
N GLN A 58 5.53 20.17 -5.68
CA GLN A 58 6.10 21.42 -6.17
C GLN A 58 7.40 21.18 -6.94
N SER A 59 7.67 22.07 -7.89
CA SER A 59 8.93 22.04 -8.64
C SER A 59 10.12 22.24 -7.70
N PRO A 60 11.25 21.54 -7.91
CA PRO A 60 12.48 21.76 -7.16
C PRO A 60 13.00 23.21 -7.17
N LYS A 61 12.60 24.01 -8.17
CA LYS A 61 12.95 25.44 -8.24
C LYS A 61 12.19 26.31 -7.23
N THR A 62 10.99 25.87 -6.84
CA THR A 62 10.08 26.62 -5.97
C THR A 62 10.12 26.06 -4.55
N TYR A 63 10.38 24.77 -4.40
CA TYR A 63 10.47 24.09 -3.11
C TYR A 63 11.86 23.47 -2.96
N SER A 64 12.67 24.05 -2.08
CA SER A 64 14.06 23.70 -1.84
C SER A 64 14.22 22.35 -1.15
N LEU A 65 15.45 21.84 -1.09
CA LEU A 65 15.74 20.62 -0.33
C LEU A 65 15.60 20.85 1.19
N ASP A 66 16.02 22.02 1.70
CA ASP A 66 15.93 22.34 3.13
C ASP A 66 14.49 22.42 3.61
N GLU A 67 13.58 22.98 2.80
CA GLU A 67 12.14 22.96 3.09
C GLU A 67 11.60 21.53 3.12
N ALA A 68 12.05 20.66 2.19
CA ALA A 68 11.66 19.26 2.16
C ALA A 68 12.19 18.44 3.35
N LEU A 69 13.40 18.74 3.81
CA LEU A 69 13.98 18.15 5.01
C LEU A 69 13.18 18.59 6.25
N THR A 70 12.82 19.87 6.32
CA THR A 70 12.01 20.44 7.40
C THR A 70 10.61 19.82 7.44
N GLU A 71 9.95 19.70 6.29
CA GLU A 71 8.65 19.03 6.13
C GLU A 71 8.71 17.58 6.66
N MET A 72 9.69 16.80 6.20
CA MET A 72 9.83 15.40 6.61
C MET A 72 10.20 15.26 8.09
N HIS A 73 11.10 16.10 8.59
CA HIS A 73 11.48 16.10 10.00
C HIS A 73 10.28 16.42 10.90
N ALA A 74 9.47 17.41 10.55
CA ALA A 74 8.25 17.74 11.29
C ALA A 74 7.25 16.57 11.34
N LEU A 75 7.07 15.84 10.22
CA LEU A 75 6.25 14.63 10.20
C LEU A 75 6.80 13.56 11.13
N ILE A 76 8.12 13.31 11.11
CA ILE A 76 8.77 12.31 11.96
C ILE A 76 8.65 12.66 13.44
N GLU A 77 8.80 13.94 13.82
CA GLU A 77 8.68 14.34 15.22
C GLU A 77 7.24 14.22 15.72
N TYR A 78 6.24 14.51 14.88
CA TYR A 78 4.83 14.40 15.27
C TYR A 78 4.30 12.95 15.25
N HIS A 79 4.78 12.12 14.32
CA HIS A 79 4.23 10.79 14.06
C HIS A 79 5.17 9.63 14.46
N GLY A 80 6.43 9.90 14.73
CA GLY A 80 7.47 8.90 14.92
C GLY A 80 7.93 8.26 13.62
N TYR A 81 7.01 7.73 12.80
CA TYR A 81 7.30 7.05 11.54
C TYR A 81 6.48 7.61 10.38
N VAL A 82 7.07 7.59 9.19
CA VAL A 82 6.43 8.04 7.95
C VAL A 82 6.53 6.96 6.89
N ILE A 83 5.39 6.58 6.31
CA ILE A 83 5.29 5.68 5.16
C ILE A 83 4.89 6.52 3.95
N VAL A 84 5.82 6.70 3.02
CA VAL A 84 5.59 7.44 1.78
C VAL A 84 5.18 6.48 0.69
N LEU A 85 3.95 6.64 0.19
CA LEU A 85 3.45 5.96 -1.00
C LEU A 85 3.88 6.74 -2.24
N CYS A 86 4.80 6.14 -3.01
CA CYS A 86 5.35 6.71 -4.22
C CYS A 86 4.90 5.89 -5.43
N PRO A 87 4.15 6.45 -6.40
CA PRO A 87 3.79 5.71 -7.60
C PRO A 87 5.07 5.37 -8.38
N ALA A 88 5.10 4.20 -9.01
CA ALA A 88 6.21 3.82 -9.89
C ALA A 88 6.37 4.78 -11.09
N SER A 89 5.32 5.56 -11.43
CA SER A 89 5.34 6.60 -12.49
C SER A 89 5.97 7.92 -12.05
N ALA A 90 6.21 8.09 -10.74
CA ALA A 90 6.77 9.33 -10.24
C ALA A 90 8.03 9.68 -11.04
N PRO A 91 8.21 10.95 -11.44
CA PRO A 91 9.45 11.39 -12.07
C PRO A 91 10.65 11.02 -11.21
N ASP A 92 11.79 10.69 -11.85
CA ASP A 92 13.01 10.33 -11.13
C ASP A 92 13.47 11.43 -10.16
N SER A 93 13.18 12.70 -10.45
CA SER A 93 13.44 13.82 -9.54
C SER A 93 12.76 13.67 -8.18
N VAL A 94 11.48 13.25 -8.16
CA VAL A 94 10.73 13.00 -6.92
C VAL A 94 11.35 11.83 -6.16
N ARG A 95 11.67 10.74 -6.85
CA ARG A 95 12.31 9.57 -6.25
C ARG A 95 13.68 9.91 -5.66
N HIS A 96 14.55 10.54 -6.44
CA HIS A 96 15.88 10.95 -5.99
C HIS A 96 15.80 11.89 -4.80
N ARG A 97 14.85 12.84 -4.81
CA ARG A 97 14.62 13.75 -3.69
C ARG A 97 14.20 13.01 -2.41
N LEU A 98 13.27 12.06 -2.50
CA LEU A 98 12.86 11.25 -1.33
C LEU A 98 14.03 10.42 -0.76
N HIS A 99 14.87 9.84 -1.63
CA HIS A 99 16.08 9.15 -1.17
C HIS A 99 17.11 10.10 -0.57
N ALA A 100 17.28 11.31 -1.12
CA ALA A 100 18.17 12.33 -0.57
C ALA A 100 17.71 12.78 0.82
N ILE A 101 16.40 13.06 1.00
CA ILE A 101 15.81 13.40 2.29
C ILE A 101 16.09 12.31 3.32
N ARG A 102 15.82 11.05 2.97
CA ARG A 102 16.08 9.92 3.86
C ARG A 102 17.56 9.77 4.21
N SER A 103 18.46 10.00 3.25
CA SER A 103 19.90 9.87 3.45
C SER A 103 20.44 10.99 4.34
N VAL A 104 20.02 12.24 4.11
CA VAL A 104 20.48 13.41 4.88
C VAL A 104 19.95 13.40 6.31
N LEU A 105 18.71 12.95 6.51
CA LEU A 105 18.14 12.80 7.86
C LEU A 105 18.69 11.58 8.60
N GLU A 106 19.45 10.70 7.93
CA GLU A 106 19.98 9.45 8.47
C GLU A 106 18.91 8.61 9.22
N SER A 107 17.66 8.70 8.77
CA SER A 107 16.50 8.19 9.50
C SER A 107 16.08 6.83 8.98
N ASP A 108 16.00 5.86 9.89
CA ASP A 108 15.36 4.56 9.70
C ASP A 108 13.84 4.61 9.91
N ARG A 109 13.28 5.80 10.16
CA ARG A 109 11.85 6.04 10.44
C ARG A 109 11.05 6.43 9.18
N ILE A 110 11.66 6.36 8.00
CA ILE A 110 11.03 6.66 6.71
C ILE A 110 11.01 5.41 5.81
N ALA A 111 9.81 4.91 5.52
CA ALA A 111 9.60 3.88 4.50
C ALA A 111 9.22 4.54 3.16
N LEU A 112 9.91 4.17 2.08
CA LEU A 112 9.57 4.59 0.72
C LEU A 112 8.95 3.40 -0.01
N VAL A 113 7.63 3.34 -0.04
CA VAL A 113 6.88 2.23 -0.64
C VAL A 113 6.56 2.59 -2.08
N ARG A 114 7.24 1.92 -3.02
CA ARG A 114 6.92 2.04 -4.45
C ARG A 114 5.71 1.17 -4.78
N SER A 115 4.76 1.74 -5.51
CA SER A 115 3.55 1.02 -5.94
C SER A 115 3.39 1.03 -7.45
N GLU A 116 3.09 -0.14 -8.01
CA GLU A 116 2.74 -0.35 -9.42
C GLU A 116 1.23 -0.16 -9.69
N LEU A 117 0.44 0.13 -8.65
CA LEU A 117 -0.99 0.37 -8.81
C LEU A 117 -1.25 1.57 -9.75
N PRO A 118 -2.35 1.52 -10.53
CA PRO A 118 -2.92 2.72 -11.15
C PRO A 118 -3.21 3.82 -10.10
N PRO A 119 -3.28 5.10 -10.49
CA PRO A 119 -3.42 6.20 -9.56
C PRO A 119 -4.60 6.08 -8.60
N LEU A 120 -5.79 5.68 -9.07
CA LEU A 120 -6.95 5.46 -8.20
C LEU A 120 -6.75 4.27 -7.27
N GLY A 121 -6.12 3.19 -7.76
CA GLY A 121 -5.72 2.05 -6.93
C GLY A 121 -4.75 2.46 -5.81
N LEU A 122 -3.80 3.34 -6.11
CA LEU A 122 -2.88 3.91 -5.12
C LEU A 122 -3.60 4.78 -4.09
N SER A 123 -4.59 5.58 -4.50
CA SER A 123 -5.43 6.36 -3.59
C SER A 123 -6.21 5.44 -2.63
N VAL A 124 -6.73 4.32 -3.12
CA VAL A 124 -7.40 3.29 -2.29
C VAL A 124 -6.42 2.65 -1.31
N LEU A 125 -5.21 2.31 -1.76
CA LEU A 125 -4.17 1.78 -0.88
C LEU A 125 -3.81 2.77 0.24
N ALA A 126 -3.69 4.07 -0.09
CA ALA A 126 -3.44 5.12 0.88
C ALA A 126 -4.55 5.20 1.94
N LEU A 127 -5.82 5.12 1.52
CA LEU A 127 -6.96 5.09 2.44
C LEU A 127 -6.91 3.86 3.36
N GLN A 128 -6.68 2.66 2.82
CA GLN A 128 -6.63 1.43 3.62
C GLN A 128 -5.49 1.45 4.63
N LEU A 129 -4.31 1.95 4.26
CA LEU A 129 -3.20 2.09 5.21
C LEU A 129 -3.46 3.12 6.29
N ARG A 130 -4.18 4.21 5.98
CA ARG A 130 -4.62 5.19 6.99
C ARG A 130 -5.63 4.61 7.96
N GLN A 131 -6.55 3.77 7.47
CA GLN A 131 -7.49 3.04 8.33
C GLN A 131 -6.74 2.06 9.23
N LEU A 132 -5.73 1.36 8.71
CA LEU A 132 -4.94 0.43 9.53
C LEU A 132 -3.94 1.11 10.46
N SER A 133 -3.58 2.38 10.22
CA SER A 133 -2.62 3.11 11.06
C SER A 133 -3.17 3.45 12.45
N ILE A 134 -4.50 3.43 12.64
CA ILE A 134 -5.14 3.57 13.96
C ILE A 134 -5.27 2.23 14.70
N CYS A 135 -4.94 1.11 14.05
CA CYS A 135 -4.91 -0.22 14.68
C CYS A 135 -3.59 -0.47 15.43
N ASP A 136 -3.44 -1.65 16.04
CA ASP A 136 -2.24 -2.08 16.78
C ASP A 136 -1.16 -2.73 15.90
N PHE A 137 -0.91 -2.17 14.71
CA PHE A 137 0.21 -2.58 13.87
C PHE A 137 1.46 -1.75 14.17
N SER A 138 2.60 -2.44 14.19
CA SER A 138 3.90 -1.77 14.16
C SER A 138 4.10 -1.05 12.82
N PRO A 139 4.94 0.00 12.75
CA PRO A 139 5.20 0.72 11.51
C PRO A 139 5.73 -0.20 10.40
N GLY A 140 6.58 -1.18 10.76
CA GLY A 140 7.13 -2.15 9.82
C GLY A 140 6.06 -3.08 9.21
N VAL A 141 5.14 -3.60 10.03
CA VAL A 141 3.99 -4.40 9.55
C VAL A 141 3.10 -3.54 8.65
N LEU A 142 2.77 -2.32 9.07
CA LEU A 142 1.92 -1.41 8.29
C LEU A 142 2.53 -1.05 6.93
N ALA A 143 3.82 -0.74 6.89
CA ALA A 143 4.53 -0.42 5.65
C ALA A 143 4.61 -1.62 4.70
N CYS A 144 4.88 -2.83 5.23
CA CYS A 144 4.90 -4.05 4.43
C CYS A 144 3.51 -4.51 3.98
N ALA A 145 2.46 -4.21 4.75
CA ALA A 145 1.07 -4.51 4.38
C ALA A 145 0.66 -3.85 3.07
N ALA A 146 1.31 -2.76 2.66
CA ALA A 146 1.06 -2.12 1.37
C ALA A 146 1.15 -3.10 0.18
N ARG A 147 2.13 -4.02 0.21
CA ARG A 147 2.32 -5.05 -0.83
C ARG A 147 1.21 -6.10 -0.77
N LEU A 148 0.87 -6.56 0.43
CA LEU A 148 -0.22 -7.52 0.65
C LEU A 148 -1.56 -6.95 0.14
N LEU A 149 -1.91 -5.75 0.58
CA LEU A 149 -3.18 -5.10 0.26
C LEU A 149 -3.32 -4.79 -1.23
N SER A 150 -2.21 -4.51 -1.93
CA SER A 150 -2.22 -4.33 -3.38
C SER A 150 -2.75 -5.55 -4.14
N HIS A 151 -2.67 -6.76 -3.57
CA HIS A 151 -3.27 -7.97 -4.15
C HIS A 151 -4.79 -8.07 -3.94
N TYR A 152 -5.35 -7.26 -3.03
CA TYR A 152 -6.79 -7.18 -2.74
C TYR A 152 -7.45 -5.94 -3.34
N ILE A 153 -6.69 -5.16 -4.13
CA ILE A 153 -7.20 -4.01 -4.88
C ILE A 153 -7.30 -4.42 -6.35
N TYR A 154 -8.52 -4.42 -6.86
CA TYR A 154 -8.83 -4.67 -8.27
C TYR A 154 -8.91 -3.32 -8.98
N ALA A 155 -7.76 -2.84 -9.46
CA ALA A 155 -7.66 -1.53 -10.13
C ALA A 155 -7.49 -1.68 -11.64
N GLY A 156 -8.32 -0.94 -12.38
CA GLY A 156 -8.44 -1.01 -13.82
C GLY A 156 -9.04 0.27 -14.42
N ALA A 157 -9.25 0.25 -15.73
CA ALA A 157 -9.95 1.33 -16.43
C ALA A 157 -10.72 0.83 -17.65
N LEU A 158 -11.83 1.49 -17.94
CA LEU A 158 -12.45 1.48 -19.25
C LEU A 158 -11.74 2.51 -20.12
N LEU A 159 -11.23 2.12 -21.28
CA LEU A 159 -10.39 2.95 -22.15
C LEU A 159 -11.00 3.06 -23.54
N GLY A 160 -10.92 4.26 -24.13
CA GLY A 160 -11.27 4.50 -25.53
C GLY A 160 -10.14 4.18 -26.51
N SER A 161 -8.95 3.84 -26.00
CA SER A 161 -7.78 3.42 -26.78
C SER A 161 -6.76 2.72 -25.89
N VAL A 162 -6.07 1.73 -26.44
CA VAL A 162 -4.97 0.99 -25.79
C VAL A 162 -3.66 1.10 -26.59
N ALA A 163 -3.60 1.98 -27.59
CA ALA A 163 -2.50 2.03 -28.57
C ALA A 163 -1.10 2.32 -27.99
N LYS A 164 -1.02 2.87 -26.78
CA LYS A 164 0.24 3.21 -26.08
C LYS A 164 0.26 2.69 -24.64
N LEU A 165 -0.58 1.69 -24.35
CA LEU A 165 -0.68 1.12 -23.01
C LEU A 165 0.43 0.07 -22.81
N ASP A 166 1.66 0.54 -22.66
CA ASP A 166 2.83 -0.35 -22.51
C ASP A 166 2.99 -0.88 -21.08
N ARG A 167 2.31 -0.24 -20.12
CA ARG A 167 2.52 -0.46 -18.70
C ARG A 167 1.81 -1.67 -18.13
N VAL A 168 0.74 -2.10 -18.79
CA VAL A 168 -0.03 -3.28 -18.42
C VAL A 168 0.39 -4.38 -19.37
N PRO A 169 1.00 -5.49 -18.90
CA PRO A 169 1.51 -6.55 -19.77
C PRO A 169 0.35 -7.45 -20.25
N VAL A 170 -0.55 -6.87 -21.06
CA VAL A 170 -1.67 -7.58 -21.66
C VAL A 170 -1.32 -7.94 -23.09
N THR A 171 -1.32 -9.25 -23.40
CA THR A 171 -1.30 -9.69 -24.78
C THR A 171 -2.66 -9.35 -25.39
N LEU A 172 -2.69 -8.37 -26.28
CA LEU A 172 -3.79 -8.26 -27.24
C LEU A 172 -3.73 -9.55 -28.07
N ARG A 173 -4.48 -10.60 -27.69
CA ARG A 173 -4.57 -11.86 -28.43
C ARG A 173 -5.15 -11.70 -29.85
N SER A 174 -5.34 -10.48 -30.34
CA SER A 174 -5.75 -10.17 -31.69
C SER A 174 -5.10 -8.87 -32.15
N HIS A 175 -3.85 -8.94 -32.59
CA HIS A 175 -3.40 -8.00 -33.62
C HIS A 175 -4.43 -8.09 -34.79
N ALA A 176 -4.85 -6.92 -35.29
CA ALA A 176 -5.66 -6.70 -36.51
C ALA A 176 -7.18 -6.47 -36.43
N LYS A 177 -7.79 -6.02 -35.30
CA LYS A 177 -9.18 -5.48 -35.33
C LYS A 177 -9.42 -4.17 -34.56
N SER A 178 -8.37 -3.48 -34.11
CA SER A 178 -8.45 -2.25 -33.30
C SER A 178 -8.68 -0.95 -34.09
N TRP A 179 -9.27 -1.04 -35.29
CA TRP A 179 -9.57 0.12 -36.15
C TRP A 179 -11.07 0.29 -36.40
N VAL A 180 -11.88 0.09 -35.35
CA VAL A 180 -13.30 0.44 -35.39
C VAL A 180 -13.52 1.67 -34.50
N PRO A 181 -13.95 2.82 -35.06
CA PRO A 181 -14.36 3.98 -34.28
C PRO A 181 -15.40 3.57 -33.22
N GLY A 182 -15.21 4.02 -31.98
CA GLY A 182 -16.14 3.75 -30.88
C GLY A 182 -15.87 2.45 -30.09
N ALA A 183 -14.82 1.68 -30.40
CA ALA A 183 -14.44 0.54 -29.57
C ALA A 183 -13.94 1.00 -28.18
N GLN A 184 -14.41 0.31 -27.13
CA GLN A 184 -13.92 0.47 -25.76
C GLN A 184 -13.21 -0.81 -25.30
N PHE A 185 -12.27 -0.65 -24.38
CA PHE A 185 -11.47 -1.73 -23.83
C PHE A 185 -11.51 -1.64 -22.32
N ALA A 186 -11.95 -2.69 -21.63
CA ALA A 186 -11.81 -2.76 -20.20
C ALA A 186 -10.48 -3.44 -19.89
N VAL A 187 -9.67 -2.78 -19.06
CA VAL A 187 -8.34 -3.24 -18.68
C VAL A 187 -8.28 -3.34 -17.16
N LEU A 188 -7.90 -4.50 -16.65
CA LEU A 188 -7.50 -4.70 -15.27
C LEU A 188 -5.97 -4.64 -15.21
N ALA A 189 -5.40 -3.77 -14.38
CA ALA A 189 -3.96 -3.73 -14.17
C ALA A 189 -3.53 -4.64 -13.01
N THR A 190 -4.34 -4.68 -11.96
CA THR A 190 -4.08 -5.42 -10.72
C THR A 190 -5.36 -6.07 -10.21
N PRO A 191 -5.29 -7.21 -9.50
CA PRO A 191 -4.07 -7.94 -9.14
C PRO A 191 -3.49 -8.79 -10.27
N ARG A 192 -4.26 -9.06 -11.33
CA ARG A 192 -3.81 -9.81 -12.51
C ARG A 192 -4.14 -9.02 -13.78
N PRO A 193 -3.13 -8.66 -14.60
CA PRO A 193 -3.38 -7.97 -15.87
C PRO A 193 -4.36 -8.73 -16.77
N GLU A 194 -5.43 -8.06 -17.17
CA GLU A 194 -6.44 -8.59 -18.08
C GLU A 194 -6.94 -7.47 -19.00
N LEU A 195 -7.25 -7.81 -20.25
CA LEU A 195 -7.82 -6.88 -21.21
C LEU A 195 -8.95 -7.58 -21.96
N VAL A 196 -10.13 -6.96 -21.94
CA VAL A 196 -11.28 -7.41 -22.72
C VAL A 196 -11.78 -6.26 -23.60
N LYS A 197 -12.18 -6.59 -24.83
CA LYS A 197 -12.83 -5.62 -25.71
C LYS A 197 -14.30 -5.54 -25.33
N VAL A 198 -14.76 -4.36 -24.97
CA VAL A 198 -16.18 -4.10 -24.72
C VAL A 198 -16.86 -3.96 -26.08
N SER A 199 -17.63 -4.98 -26.44
CA SER A 199 -18.49 -4.99 -27.64
C SER A 199 -19.94 -4.99 -27.17
N GLY A 200 -20.85 -4.37 -27.91
CA GLY A 200 -22.29 -4.29 -27.57
C GLY A 200 -23.06 -5.61 -27.59
N GLY A 201 -22.40 -6.72 -27.27
CA GLY A 201 -22.92 -8.08 -27.24
C GLY A 201 -22.10 -8.97 -26.30
N GLY A 202 -22.41 -8.89 -25.00
CA GLY A 202 -22.47 -10.02 -24.07
C GLY A 202 -21.20 -10.65 -23.48
N ASP A 203 -20.16 -10.95 -24.25
CA ASP A 203 -19.40 -12.17 -23.90
C ASP A 203 -18.05 -12.03 -23.17
N ALA A 204 -17.54 -10.81 -22.92
CA ALA A 204 -16.25 -10.66 -22.24
C ALA A 204 -16.26 -9.59 -21.13
N LEU A 205 -16.32 -10.06 -19.88
CA LEU A 205 -16.18 -9.24 -18.67
C LEU A 205 -14.85 -9.55 -17.96
N LEU A 206 -14.32 -8.56 -17.26
CA LEU A 206 -13.13 -8.73 -16.42
C LEU A 206 -13.43 -9.66 -15.25
N ARG A 207 -12.46 -10.49 -14.87
CA ARG A 207 -12.59 -11.36 -13.70
C ARG A 207 -12.66 -10.52 -12.42
N GLY A 208 -13.72 -10.75 -11.65
CA GLY A 208 -13.98 -10.03 -10.41
C GLY A 208 -13.29 -10.63 -9.19
N PRO A 209 -13.33 -9.88 -8.06
CA PRO A 209 -12.88 -10.37 -6.77
C PRO A 209 -13.75 -11.52 -6.26
N GLY A 210 -13.12 -12.51 -5.62
CA GLY A 210 -13.81 -13.59 -4.90
C GLY A 210 -14.25 -13.21 -3.48
N PHE A 211 -14.32 -11.91 -3.18
CA PHE A 211 -14.58 -11.35 -1.86
C PHE A 211 -15.36 -10.04 -2.00
N SER A 212 -15.97 -9.62 -0.89
CA SER A 212 -16.81 -8.43 -0.86
C SER A 212 -15.99 -7.15 -1.06
N THR A 213 -16.44 -6.28 -1.97
CA THR A 213 -15.76 -5.04 -2.32
C THR A 213 -16.71 -3.86 -2.44
N LYS A 214 -16.17 -2.64 -2.25
CA LYS A 214 -16.78 -1.40 -2.71
C LYS A 214 -16.01 -0.91 -3.93
N LEU A 215 -16.74 -0.42 -4.94
CA LEU A 215 -16.16 0.13 -6.16
C LEU A 215 -16.02 1.65 -6.05
N LEU A 216 -14.83 2.16 -6.25
CA LEU A 216 -14.63 3.56 -6.56
C LEU A 216 -14.40 3.69 -8.06
N TYR A 217 -14.95 4.75 -8.66
CA TYR A 217 -14.68 5.07 -10.05
C TYR A 217 -14.40 6.56 -10.20
N ALA A 218 -13.64 6.91 -11.22
CA ALA A 218 -13.30 8.29 -11.52
C ALA A 218 -13.41 8.53 -13.02
N THR A 219 -14.19 9.54 -13.39
CA THR A 219 -14.56 9.79 -14.79
C THR A 219 -13.56 10.73 -15.47
N GLY A 220 -13.05 10.28 -16.62
CA GLY A 220 -12.34 11.13 -17.58
C GLY A 220 -13.28 11.58 -18.68
N GLN A 221 -12.88 11.40 -19.94
CA GLN A 221 -13.72 11.78 -21.09
C GLN A 221 -14.74 10.70 -21.50
N LEU A 222 -14.81 9.56 -20.79
CA LEU A 222 -15.80 8.51 -21.04
C LEU A 222 -16.89 8.51 -19.96
N ALA A 223 -18.07 8.05 -20.35
CA ALA A 223 -19.18 7.88 -19.43
C ALA A 223 -19.03 6.57 -18.62
N PRO A 224 -19.44 6.52 -17.34
CA PRO A 224 -19.24 5.38 -16.44
C PRO A 224 -20.26 4.26 -16.63
N ASP A 225 -21.15 4.33 -17.63
CA ASP A 225 -22.29 3.42 -17.81
C ASP A 225 -21.88 1.94 -17.81
N TRP A 226 -20.80 1.57 -18.49
CA TRP A 226 -20.33 0.18 -18.47
C TRP A 226 -19.76 -0.23 -17.10
N VAL A 227 -19.06 0.67 -16.41
CA VAL A 227 -18.51 0.41 -15.07
C VAL A 227 -19.64 0.18 -14.05
N LEU A 228 -20.71 0.97 -14.13
CA LEU A 228 -21.83 0.91 -13.21
C LEU A 228 -22.90 -0.13 -13.58
N GLY A 229 -23.18 -0.28 -14.87
CA GLY A 229 -24.24 -1.14 -15.39
C GLY A 229 -23.81 -2.58 -15.64
N GLU A 230 -22.53 -2.83 -15.93
CA GLU A 230 -22.03 -4.17 -16.29
C GLU A 230 -20.99 -4.67 -15.27
N LEU A 231 -19.94 -3.89 -15.02
CA LEU A 231 -18.83 -4.32 -14.17
C LEU A 231 -19.25 -4.47 -12.69
N ALA A 232 -19.89 -3.44 -12.12
CA ALA A 232 -20.30 -3.44 -10.72
C ALA A 232 -21.23 -4.62 -10.36
N PRO A 233 -22.29 -4.93 -11.14
CA PRO A 233 -23.12 -6.11 -10.91
C PRO A 233 -22.36 -7.43 -11.11
N ALA A 234 -21.53 -7.54 -12.15
CA ALA A 234 -20.75 -8.75 -12.43
C ALA A 234 -19.75 -9.08 -11.31
N TRP A 235 -19.23 -8.06 -10.62
CA TRP A 235 -18.33 -8.21 -9.47
C TRP A 235 -19.06 -8.29 -8.13
N ASN A 236 -20.40 -8.19 -8.14
CA ASN A 236 -21.24 -8.20 -6.95
C ASN A 236 -20.74 -7.22 -5.86
N VAL A 237 -20.41 -5.99 -6.28
CA VAL A 237 -19.89 -4.98 -5.36
C VAL A 237 -20.99 -4.49 -4.41
N GLN A 238 -20.64 -4.21 -3.16
CA GLN A 238 -21.58 -3.73 -2.13
C GLN A 238 -22.09 -2.31 -2.39
N GLY A 239 -21.40 -1.57 -3.24
CA GLY A 239 -21.77 -0.22 -3.64
C GLY A 239 -20.69 0.43 -4.50
N SER A 240 -21.06 1.52 -5.15
CA SER A 240 -20.19 2.32 -6.00
C SER A 240 -20.16 3.78 -5.54
N ALA A 241 -19.02 4.47 -5.69
CA ALA A 241 -18.91 5.90 -5.46
C ALA A 241 -18.00 6.58 -6.48
N ASP A 242 -18.42 7.76 -6.94
CA ASP A 242 -17.61 8.64 -7.78
C ASP A 242 -16.56 9.37 -6.95
N VAL A 243 -15.38 9.54 -7.51
CA VAL A 243 -14.29 10.32 -6.92
C VAL A 243 -13.59 11.15 -8.00
N PRO A 244 -12.94 12.26 -7.65
CA PRO A 244 -12.15 13.03 -8.61
C PRO A 244 -11.10 12.16 -9.30
N LEU A 245 -10.97 12.32 -10.62
CA LEU A 245 -9.95 11.62 -11.40
C LEU A 245 -8.55 12.07 -10.96
N PRO A 246 -7.68 11.16 -10.49
CA PRO A 246 -6.31 11.53 -10.16
C PRO A 246 -5.56 12.08 -11.38
N GLY A 247 -4.76 13.12 -11.22
CA GLY A 247 -4.19 13.89 -12.32
C GLY A 247 -3.20 13.10 -13.17
N GLU A 248 -2.53 12.12 -12.57
CA GLU A 248 -1.63 11.21 -13.28
C GLU A 248 -2.36 10.10 -14.06
N SER A 249 -3.68 9.96 -13.95
CA SER A 249 -4.45 8.86 -14.57
C SER A 249 -4.32 8.86 -16.08
N ALA A 250 -4.48 10.01 -16.73
CA ALA A 250 -4.38 10.11 -18.19
C ALA A 250 -2.98 9.72 -18.70
N ARG A 251 -1.93 10.07 -17.94
CA ARG A 251 -0.55 9.69 -18.25
C ARG A 251 -0.30 8.21 -17.99
N TRP A 252 -0.78 7.68 -16.88
CA TRP A 252 -0.63 6.27 -16.49
C TRP A 252 -1.30 5.34 -17.52
N TRP A 253 -2.53 5.66 -17.92
CA TRP A 253 -3.32 4.90 -18.89
C TRP A 253 -3.03 5.26 -20.35
N ALA A 254 -2.12 6.22 -20.59
CA ALA A 254 -1.75 6.73 -21.91
C ALA A 254 -2.90 7.34 -22.75
N THR A 255 -4.04 7.68 -22.11
CA THR A 255 -5.20 8.32 -22.74
C THR A 255 -6.04 9.05 -21.70
N GLY A 256 -6.67 10.19 -22.06
CA GLY A 256 -7.69 10.86 -21.25
C GLY A 256 -9.12 10.34 -21.48
N LYS A 257 -9.31 9.51 -22.52
CA LYS A 257 -10.57 8.81 -22.80
C LYS A 257 -10.66 7.58 -21.91
N LEU A 258 -10.94 7.80 -20.63
CA LEU A 258 -11.05 6.73 -19.65
C LEU A 258 -12.18 6.92 -18.64
N VAL A 259 -12.54 5.82 -17.98
CA VAL A 259 -13.08 5.78 -16.62
C VAL A 259 -12.19 4.86 -15.82
N GLU A 260 -11.50 5.39 -14.81
CA GLU A 260 -10.68 4.57 -13.92
C GLU A 260 -11.57 3.98 -12.83
N PHE A 261 -11.28 2.75 -12.39
CA PHE A 261 -12.01 2.11 -11.31
C PHE A 261 -11.06 1.33 -10.39
N ALA A 262 -11.43 1.24 -9.12
CA ALA A 262 -10.77 0.41 -8.13
C ALA A 262 -11.81 -0.23 -7.21
N ALA A 263 -11.87 -1.56 -7.19
CA ALA A 263 -12.66 -2.30 -6.22
C ALA A 263 -11.76 -2.83 -5.11
N ALA A 264 -12.13 -2.61 -3.86
CA ALA A 264 -11.36 -3.07 -2.72
C ALA A 264 -12.24 -3.37 -1.50
N ILE A 265 -11.67 -4.09 -0.54
CA ILE A 265 -12.33 -4.42 0.73
C ILE A 265 -12.63 -3.12 1.50
N PRO A 266 -13.91 -2.84 1.84
CA PRO A 266 -14.29 -1.61 2.53
C PRO A 266 -14.21 -1.72 4.06
N ASP A 267 -14.25 -2.94 4.60
CA ASP A 267 -14.32 -3.18 6.05
C ASP A 267 -12.91 -3.26 6.66
N ILE A 268 -12.62 -2.30 7.54
CA ILE A 268 -11.37 -2.24 8.31
C ILE A 268 -11.10 -3.50 9.12
N SER A 269 -12.13 -4.18 9.63
CA SER A 269 -11.99 -5.42 10.41
C SER A 269 -11.46 -6.55 9.53
N VAL A 270 -11.92 -6.64 8.28
CA VAL A 270 -11.43 -7.61 7.31
C VAL A 270 -9.99 -7.28 6.92
N LEU A 271 -9.68 -6.00 6.67
CA LEU A 271 -8.30 -5.56 6.41
C LEU A 271 -7.36 -5.89 7.57
N TYR A 272 -7.80 -5.67 8.80
CA TYR A 272 -7.07 -6.01 10.01
C TYR A 272 -6.80 -7.52 10.10
N GLN A 273 -7.81 -8.35 9.85
CA GLN A 273 -7.65 -9.82 9.86
C GLN A 273 -6.69 -10.29 8.77
N LEU A 274 -6.76 -9.71 7.57
CA LEU A 274 -5.82 -10.02 6.49
C LEU A 274 -4.38 -9.75 6.90
N VAL A 275 -4.10 -8.59 7.50
CA VAL A 275 -2.74 -8.23 7.91
C VAL A 275 -2.29 -9.01 9.14
N SER A 276 -3.15 -9.20 10.13
CA SER A 276 -2.81 -9.88 11.39
C SER A 276 -2.63 -11.40 11.24
N SER A 277 -3.24 -12.01 10.22
CA SER A 277 -3.08 -13.45 9.92
C SER A 277 -1.74 -13.81 9.27
N VAL A 278 -0.99 -12.84 8.76
CA VAL A 278 0.32 -13.08 8.15
C VAL A 278 1.39 -13.21 9.23
N ARG A 279 2.29 -14.20 9.07
CA ARG A 279 3.42 -14.40 9.99
C ARG A 279 4.26 -13.13 10.06
N ARG A 280 4.52 -12.71 11.30
CA ARG A 280 5.40 -11.58 11.62
C ARG A 280 6.79 -12.07 11.97
N GLU A 281 7.78 -11.29 11.58
CA GLU A 281 9.18 -11.55 11.85
C GLU A 281 9.91 -10.23 12.10
N ASP A 282 10.96 -10.26 12.92
CA ASP A 282 11.80 -9.09 13.14
C ASP A 282 12.85 -8.99 12.04
N CYS A 283 12.97 -7.79 11.46
CA CYS A 283 14.03 -7.51 10.51
C CYS A 283 15.41 -7.68 11.16
N HIS A 284 16.26 -8.55 10.60
CA HIS A 284 17.59 -8.81 11.15
C HIS A 284 18.52 -7.59 11.14
N TRP A 285 18.19 -6.54 10.37
CA TRP A 285 19.03 -5.35 10.21
C TRP A 285 18.57 -4.19 11.10
N CYS A 286 17.30 -3.79 11.00
CA CYS A 286 16.77 -2.64 11.75
C CYS A 286 15.90 -3.02 12.96
N GLY A 287 15.61 -4.30 13.17
CA GLY A 287 14.83 -4.77 14.32
C GLY A 287 13.33 -4.47 14.28
N LEU A 288 12.81 -3.83 13.22
CA LEU A 288 11.38 -3.63 13.06
C LEU A 288 10.66 -4.95 12.74
N GLU A 289 9.56 -5.21 13.45
CA GLU A 289 8.59 -6.25 13.12
C GLU A 289 7.97 -5.97 11.75
N LEU A 290 7.91 -6.97 10.88
CA LEU A 290 7.38 -6.87 9.52
C LEU A 290 6.63 -8.13 9.09
N ILE A 291 5.98 -8.03 7.93
CA ILE A 291 5.45 -9.17 7.19
C ILE A 291 6.08 -9.23 5.79
N GLY A 292 6.10 -10.43 5.19
CA GLY A 292 6.64 -10.66 3.85
C GLY A 292 8.16 -10.90 3.82
N ASP A 293 8.76 -10.74 2.64
CA ASP A 293 10.13 -11.18 2.33
C ASP A 293 11.19 -10.05 2.35
N ARG A 294 10.78 -8.81 2.60
CA ARG A 294 11.67 -7.63 2.57
C ARG A 294 11.13 -6.51 3.43
N CYS A 295 12.01 -5.90 4.23
CA CYS A 295 11.67 -4.74 5.06
C CYS A 295 11.39 -3.48 4.23
N ALA A 296 10.25 -2.82 4.46
CA ALA A 296 9.88 -1.58 3.77
C ALA A 296 10.72 -0.35 4.20
N PHE A 297 11.37 -0.39 5.38
CA PHE A 297 12.24 0.68 5.86
C PHE A 297 13.67 0.49 5.36
N CYS A 298 14.39 -0.55 5.79
CA CYS A 298 15.81 -0.72 5.42
C CYS A 298 16.06 -1.49 4.11
N ALA A 299 15.02 -2.02 3.47
CA ALA A 299 15.12 -2.87 2.27
C ALA A 299 15.88 -4.19 2.46
N ALA A 300 16.28 -4.56 3.67
CA ALA A 300 16.91 -5.84 3.96
C ALA A 300 15.96 -6.99 3.59
N PRO A 301 16.44 -8.02 2.86
CA PRO A 301 15.67 -9.22 2.59
C PRO A 301 15.51 -10.03 3.89
N MET A 302 14.37 -10.71 4.03
CA MET A 302 14.19 -11.69 5.10
C MET A 302 14.96 -12.96 4.75
N ASN A 303 15.64 -13.53 5.74
CA ASN A 303 16.47 -14.69 5.55
C ASN A 303 15.60 -15.96 5.44
N THR A 304 14.96 -16.16 4.30
CA THR A 304 14.10 -17.32 4.04
C THR A 304 14.90 -18.61 3.74
N ALA A 305 16.24 -18.53 3.73
CA ALA A 305 17.13 -19.57 3.19
C ALA A 305 17.96 -20.35 4.23
N ALA A 306 17.75 -20.16 5.54
CA ALA A 306 18.53 -20.90 6.55
C ALA A 306 18.01 -22.33 6.83
N GLU A 307 16.82 -22.71 6.35
CA GLU A 307 16.21 -24.01 6.68
C GLU A 307 16.31 -25.08 5.58
N SER A 308 16.82 -24.74 4.39
CA SER A 308 16.98 -25.71 3.27
C SER A 308 18.44 -26.10 2.96
N ALA A 309 19.44 -25.50 3.61
CA ALA A 309 20.86 -25.76 3.32
C ALA A 309 21.59 -26.64 4.36
N VAL A 310 20.92 -27.12 5.42
CA VAL A 310 21.55 -27.95 6.48
C VAL A 310 21.49 -29.46 6.17
N ARG A 311 20.97 -29.89 5.02
CA ARG A 311 20.86 -31.32 4.69
C ARG A 311 21.40 -31.70 3.31
N ALA A 312 22.67 -31.41 3.05
CA ALA A 312 23.47 -32.13 2.05
C ALA A 312 24.98 -31.92 2.25
N LEU A 313 25.53 -32.46 3.33
CA LEU A 313 26.93 -32.89 3.33
C LEU A 313 26.92 -34.42 3.31
N PRO A 314 27.34 -35.08 2.22
CA PRO A 314 27.52 -36.53 2.25
C PRO A 314 28.63 -36.85 3.24
N ARG A 315 28.31 -37.70 4.22
CA ARG A 315 29.32 -38.33 5.07
C ARG A 315 30.30 -39.07 4.18
N GLY A 316 31.58 -38.81 4.38
CA GLY A 316 32.68 -39.37 3.60
C GLY A 316 32.64 -40.90 3.54
N ALA A 317 33.01 -41.42 2.37
CA ALA A 317 33.41 -42.80 2.21
C ALA A 317 34.94 -42.86 2.35
N THR A 318 35.40 -43.56 3.38
CA THR A 318 36.70 -44.23 3.43
C THR A 318 36.46 -45.72 3.33
#